data_AF-A0A377D2X2-F1
#
_entry.id   AF-A0A377D2X2-F1
#
_cell.length_a   1.000
_cell.length_b   1.000
_cell.length_c   1.000
_cell.angle_alpha   90.00
_cell.angle_beta   90.00
_cell.angle_gamma   90.00
#
_symmetry.space_group_name_H-M   'P 1'
#
loop_
_entity.id
_entity.type
_entity.pdbx_description
1 polymer ?
#
loop_
_entity_poly.entity_id
_entity_poly.type
_entity_poly.pdbx_seq_one_letter_code
_entity_poly.pdbx_strand_id
1 'polypeptide(L)'
;MDEPFGALDPVTRGALQQEMTRIHRLLGRTIVLVTHDIDEALRLAEHLVLMDHGEVVQQGNPLTMLTRPANDFVRQFFGHSELGVRLLSLRSVADYVRREERAEGEALAEEMTLRDALSLFVARGCEVLPVVNTQGEPCGTLHFQDLLVEA
;
A
#
# COMPACT_ATOMS: atom_id res chain seq x y z
N MET A 1 -0.75 2.02 -21.47
CA MET A 1 -0.90 0.56 -21.39
C MET A 1 -2.31 0.29 -20.96
N ASP A 2 -3.00 -0.59 -21.67
CA ASP A 2 -4.41 -0.90 -21.42
C ASP A 2 -4.51 -2.30 -20.82
N GLU A 3 -4.91 -2.38 -19.55
CA GLU A 3 -4.98 -3.59 -18.72
C GLU A 3 -3.79 -4.57 -18.87
N PRO A 4 -2.54 -4.10 -18.76
CA PRO A 4 -1.36 -4.90 -19.12
C PRO A 4 -1.18 -6.16 -18.25
N PHE A 5 -1.83 -6.23 -17.10
CA PHE A 5 -1.71 -7.35 -16.16
C PHE A 5 -3.02 -8.12 -15.92
N GLY A 6 -4.10 -7.76 -16.61
CA GLY A 6 -5.44 -8.34 -16.36
C GLY A 6 -5.55 -9.83 -16.67
N ALA A 7 -4.77 -10.32 -17.65
CA ALA A 7 -4.78 -11.72 -18.09
C ALA A 7 -3.87 -12.65 -17.25
N LEU A 8 -3.18 -12.12 -16.25
CA LEU A 8 -2.19 -12.86 -15.47
C LEU A 8 -2.78 -13.42 -14.17
N ASP A 9 -2.26 -14.55 -13.73
CA ASP A 9 -2.53 -15.07 -12.40
C ASP A 9 -1.97 -14.12 -11.31
N PRO A 10 -2.52 -14.15 -10.07
CA PRO A 10 -2.14 -13.19 -9.03
C PRO A 10 -0.65 -13.18 -8.68
N VAL A 11 0.03 -14.32 -8.72
CA VAL A 11 1.46 -14.43 -8.37
C VAL A 11 2.31 -13.79 -9.45
N THR A 12 2.09 -14.17 -10.71
CA THR A 12 2.82 -13.61 -11.85
C THR A 12 2.54 -12.12 -12.02
N ARG A 13 1.28 -11.69 -11.82
CA ARG A 13 0.88 -10.28 -11.80
C ARG A 13 1.71 -9.48 -10.80
N GLY A 14 1.75 -9.94 -9.54
CA GLY A 14 2.47 -9.26 -8.46
C GLY A 14 3.96 -9.07 -8.77
N ALA A 15 4.61 -10.08 -9.34
CA ALA A 15 6.02 -10.03 -9.72
C ALA A 15 6.29 -9.06 -10.88
N LEU A 16 5.44 -9.07 -11.92
CA LEU A 16 5.59 -8.16 -13.06
C LEU A 16 5.33 -6.70 -12.70
N GLN A 17 4.37 -6.44 -11.80
CA GLN A 17 4.13 -5.11 -11.25
C GLN A 17 5.36 -4.56 -10.49
N GLN A 18 6.04 -5.40 -9.71
CA GLN A 18 7.29 -5.02 -9.03
C GLN A 18 8.39 -4.70 -10.03
N GLU A 19 8.55 -5.53 -11.06
CA GLU A 19 9.57 -5.34 -12.08
C GLU A 19 9.30 -4.08 -12.92
N MET A 20 8.05 -3.81 -13.27
CA MET A 20 7.65 -2.55 -13.91
C MET A 20 8.03 -1.35 -13.04
N THR A 21 7.74 -1.40 -11.74
CA THR A 21 8.08 -0.32 -10.81
C THR A 21 9.59 -0.10 -10.73
N ARG A 22 10.36 -1.19 -10.69
CA ARG A 22 11.83 -1.16 -10.70
C ARG A 22 12.37 -0.53 -11.97
N ILE A 23 11.87 -0.94 -13.13
CA ILE A 23 12.27 -0.40 -14.44
C ILE A 23 11.87 1.08 -14.56
N HIS A 24 10.66 1.44 -14.12
CA HIS A 24 10.20 2.83 -14.11
C HIS A 24 11.16 3.73 -13.30
N ARG A 25 11.56 3.30 -12.10
CA ARG A 25 12.54 4.01 -11.27
C ARG A 25 13.90 4.16 -11.93
N LEU A 26 14.33 3.20 -12.73
CA LEU A 26 15.60 3.26 -13.46
C LEU A 26 15.55 4.18 -14.69
N LEU A 27 14.43 4.19 -15.41
CA LEU A 27 14.31 4.89 -16.69
C LEU A 27 13.69 6.29 -16.57
N GLY A 28 12.91 6.56 -15.52
CA GLY A 28 12.24 7.84 -15.28
C GLY A 28 11.27 8.26 -16.39
N ARG A 29 10.64 7.29 -17.08
CA ARG A 29 9.72 7.55 -18.19
C ARG A 29 8.28 7.54 -17.70
N THR A 30 7.50 8.55 -18.06
CA THR A 30 6.07 8.58 -17.74
C THR A 30 5.35 7.37 -18.32
N ILE A 31 4.60 6.67 -17.46
CA ILE A 31 3.76 5.54 -17.84
C ILE A 31 2.30 5.92 -17.56
N VAL A 32 1.44 5.77 -18.55
CA VAL A 32 -0.01 5.83 -18.37
C VAL A 32 -0.51 4.39 -18.39
N LEU A 33 -1.15 3.97 -17.30
CA LEU A 33 -1.72 2.64 -17.12
C LEU A 33 -3.22 2.76 -16.89
N VAL A 34 -3.99 1.94 -17.61
CA VAL A 34 -5.44 1.79 -17.42
C VAL A 34 -5.67 0.43 -16.79
N THR A 35 -6.48 0.40 -15.75
CA THR A 35 -6.86 -0.81 -15.03
C THR A 35 -8.22 -0.65 -14.38
N HIS A 36 -8.95 -1.75 -14.25
CA HIS A 36 -10.16 -1.83 -13.43
C HIS A 36 -9.87 -2.33 -12.00
N ASP A 37 -8.63 -2.74 -11.71
CA ASP A 37 -8.20 -3.24 -10.40
C ASP A 37 -7.71 -2.06 -9.53
N ILE A 38 -8.39 -1.86 -8.41
CA ILE A 38 -8.12 -0.75 -7.50
C ILE A 38 -6.80 -0.94 -6.75
N ASP A 39 -6.50 -2.17 -6.33
CA ASP A 39 -5.27 -2.45 -5.58
C ASP A 39 -4.05 -2.28 -6.48
N GLU A 40 -4.17 -2.64 -7.75
CA GLU A 40 -3.14 -2.35 -8.75
C GLU A 40 -2.93 -0.85 -8.92
N ALA A 41 -4.02 -0.09 -9.06
CA ALA A 41 -3.96 1.35 -9.21
C ALA A 41 -3.30 2.02 -7.99
N LEU A 42 -3.72 1.66 -6.78
CA LEU A 42 -3.17 2.19 -5.53
C LEU A 42 -1.68 1.83 -5.33
N ARG A 43 -1.25 0.65 -5.80
CA ARG A 43 0.13 0.17 -5.66
C ARG A 43 1.09 0.81 -6.64
N LEU A 44 0.67 1.03 -7.88
CA LEU A 44 1.55 1.45 -8.97
C LEU A 44 1.53 2.96 -9.24
N ALA A 45 0.42 3.64 -8.96
CA ALA A 45 0.22 5.00 -9.40
C ALA A 45 0.76 6.03 -8.40
N GLU A 46 1.49 7.00 -8.92
CA GLU A 46 1.80 8.25 -8.19
C GLU A 46 0.62 9.23 -8.27
N HIS A 47 -0.14 9.16 -9.36
CA HIS A 47 -1.34 9.97 -9.63
C HIS A 47 -2.42 9.10 -10.28
N LEU A 48 -3.63 9.15 -9.72
CA LEU A 48 -4.80 8.41 -10.16
C LEU A 48 -5.81 9.33 -10.82
N VAL A 49 -6.51 8.78 -11.81
CA VAL A 49 -7.67 9.40 -12.46
C VAL A 49 -8.77 8.36 -12.48
N LEU A 50 -9.84 8.62 -11.73
CA LEU A 50 -11.06 7.83 -11.76
C LEU A 50 -12.01 8.44 -12.81
N MET A 51 -12.43 7.61 -13.75
CA MET A 51 -13.36 7.99 -14.81
C MET A 51 -14.65 7.19 -14.71
N ASP A 52 -15.77 7.83 -15.04
CA ASP A 52 -17.09 7.20 -15.15
C ASP A 52 -17.79 7.74 -16.40
N HIS A 53 -18.35 6.85 -17.21
CA HIS A 53 -18.99 7.19 -18.49
C HIS A 53 -18.19 8.13 -19.43
N GLY A 54 -16.84 8.06 -19.37
CA GLY A 54 -15.95 8.90 -20.19
C GLY A 54 -15.60 10.25 -19.56
N GLU A 55 -16.16 10.58 -18.41
CA GLU A 55 -15.88 11.81 -17.66
C GLU A 55 -14.93 11.55 -16.50
N VAL A 56 -14.05 12.51 -16.20
CA VAL A 56 -13.19 12.43 -15.01
C VAL A 56 -14.01 12.78 -13.77
N VAL A 57 -14.17 11.81 -12.87
CA VAL A 57 -14.92 11.98 -11.64
C VAL A 57 -14.03 12.54 -10.53
N GLN A 58 -12.81 12.00 -10.40
CA GLN A 58 -11.84 12.45 -9.41
C GLN A 58 -10.42 12.13 -9.86
N GLN A 59 -9.46 12.97 -9.49
CA GLN A 59 -8.05 12.72 -9.71
C GLN A 59 -7.20 13.24 -8.55
N GLY A 60 -6.04 12.64 -8.35
CA GLY A 60 -5.12 13.00 -7.28
C GLY A 60 -4.17 11.86 -6.92
N ASN A 61 -3.41 12.03 -5.83
CA ASN A 61 -2.57 10.93 -5.33
C ASN A 61 -3.43 9.85 -4.64
N PRO A 62 -2.95 8.60 -4.53
CA PRO A 62 -3.69 7.49 -3.90
C PRO A 62 -4.29 7.81 -2.53
N LEU A 63 -3.53 8.50 -1.68
CA LEU A 63 -3.99 8.85 -0.33
C LEU A 63 -5.19 9.81 -0.36
N THR A 64 -5.16 10.83 -1.22
CA THR A 64 -6.28 11.79 -1.37
C THR A 64 -7.51 11.15 -2.00
N MET A 65 -7.33 10.21 -2.92
CA MET A 65 -8.43 9.45 -3.53
C MET A 65 -9.23 8.68 -2.48
N LEU A 66 -8.54 8.10 -1.50
CA LEU A 66 -9.16 7.33 -0.40
C LEU A 66 -9.70 8.22 0.73
N THR A 67 -8.94 9.23 1.16
CA THR A 67 -9.27 10.01 2.36
C THR A 67 -10.21 11.19 2.10
N ARG A 68 -10.27 11.68 0.86
CA ARG A 68 -11.09 12.83 0.44
C ARG A 68 -11.85 12.53 -0.85
N PRO A 69 -12.77 11.57 -0.84
CA PRO A 69 -13.56 11.23 -2.01
C PRO A 69 -14.54 12.36 -2.35
N ALA A 70 -14.61 12.72 -3.64
CA ALA A 70 -15.35 13.88 -4.14
C ALA A 70 -16.88 13.71 -4.07
N ASN A 71 -17.37 12.47 -4.14
CA ASN A 71 -18.79 12.13 -4.06
C ASN A 71 -18.99 10.68 -3.56
N ASP A 72 -20.25 10.29 -3.39
CA ASP A 72 -20.62 8.95 -2.90
C ASP A 72 -20.26 7.83 -3.87
N PHE A 73 -20.27 8.09 -5.18
CA PHE A 73 -19.79 7.13 -6.17
C PHE A 73 -18.31 6.80 -5.94
N VAL A 74 -17.44 7.80 -5.75
CA VAL A 74 -16.02 7.54 -5.46
C VAL A 74 -15.86 6.79 -4.14
N ARG A 75 -16.61 7.17 -3.10
CA ARG A 75 -16.63 6.44 -1.82
C ARG A 75 -17.02 4.97 -1.98
N GLN A 76 -18.04 4.70 -2.80
CA GLN A 76 -18.52 3.36 -3.05
C GLN A 76 -17.54 2.55 -3.90
N PHE A 77 -16.95 3.18 -4.92
CA PHE A 77 -15.95 2.58 -5.79
C PHE A 77 -14.75 2.05 -4.99
N PHE A 78 -14.23 2.85 -4.07
CA PHE A 78 -13.11 2.43 -3.22
C PHE A 78 -13.49 1.49 -2.05
N GLY A 79 -14.77 1.14 -1.88
CA GLY A 79 -15.24 0.14 -0.93
C GLY A 79 -15.14 0.59 0.54
N HIS A 80 -16.27 0.87 1.19
CA HIS A 80 -16.30 1.30 2.60
C HIS A 80 -15.67 0.29 3.57
N SER A 81 -15.80 -1.01 3.30
CA SER A 81 -15.29 -2.08 4.18
C SER A 81 -13.78 -2.31 4.07
N GLU A 82 -13.17 -1.89 2.96
CA GLU A 82 -11.74 -2.13 2.69
C GLU A 82 -10.88 -0.88 2.88
N LEU A 83 -11.50 0.28 3.14
CA LEU A 83 -10.81 1.55 3.28
C LEU A 83 -9.65 1.47 4.29
N GLY A 84 -9.89 0.89 5.47
CA GLY A 84 -8.85 0.72 6.49
C GLY A 84 -7.66 -0.09 5.97
N VAL A 85 -7.91 -1.25 5.38
CA VAL A 85 -6.86 -2.13 4.84
C VAL A 85 -6.11 -1.49 3.67
N ARG A 86 -6.81 -0.74 2.81
CA ARG A 86 -6.21 0.01 1.70
C ARG A 86 -5.33 1.15 2.20
N LEU A 87 -5.74 1.86 3.25
CA LEU A 87 -4.90 2.87 3.90
C LEU A 87 -3.62 2.26 4.50
N LEU A 88 -3.71 1.08 5.13
CA LEU A 88 -2.55 0.36 5.62
C LEU A 88 -1.59 -0.08 4.49
N SER A 89 -2.10 -0.28 3.27
CA SER A 89 -1.28 -0.62 2.10
C SER A 89 -0.48 0.57 1.55
N LEU A 90 -0.90 1.80 1.86
CA LEU A 90 -0.24 3.04 1.43
C LEU A 90 0.74 3.60 2.47
N ARG A 91 0.73 3.07 3.69
CA ARG A 91 1.57 3.51 4.82
C ARG A 91 2.69 2.52 5.06
N SER A 92 3.85 3.02 5.45
CA SER A 92 5.03 2.20 5.72
C SER A 92 5.15 1.92 7.22
N VAL A 93 5.75 0.78 7.57
CA VAL A 93 6.12 0.46 8.97
C VAL A 93 6.96 1.58 9.57
N ALA A 94 7.90 2.14 8.81
CA ALA A 94 8.77 3.24 9.24
C ALA A 94 8.05 4.44 9.87
N ASP A 95 6.80 4.72 9.44
CA ASP A 95 6.02 5.86 9.92
C ASP A 95 5.48 5.68 11.36
N TYR A 96 5.42 4.44 11.86
CA TYR A 96 4.79 4.06 13.14
C TYR A 96 5.76 3.35 14.11
N VAL A 97 7.06 3.34 13.81
CA VAL A 97 8.06 2.65 14.65
C VAL A 97 8.32 3.42 15.95
N ARG A 98 8.24 2.72 17.08
CA ARG A 98 8.71 3.21 18.39
C ARG A 98 10.19 2.90 18.56
N ARG A 99 11.03 3.92 18.36
CA ARG A 99 12.51 3.77 18.36
C ARG A 99 13.13 3.57 19.74
N GLU A 100 12.38 3.87 20.80
CA GLU A 100 12.87 3.77 22.19
C GLU A 100 12.72 2.36 22.77
N GLU A 101 11.98 1.49 22.10
CA GLU A 101 11.66 0.14 22.55
C GLU A 101 12.43 -0.90 21.73
N ARG A 102 12.74 -2.03 22.37
CA ARG A 102 13.33 -3.21 21.71
C ARG A 102 12.51 -4.43 22.07
N ALA A 103 12.24 -5.25 21.07
CA ALA A 103 11.58 -6.55 21.22
C ALA A 103 12.50 -7.65 20.69
N GLU A 104 12.30 -8.86 21.20
CA GLU A 104 12.96 -10.07 20.67
C GLU A 104 12.06 -10.73 19.62
N GLY A 105 12.69 -11.46 18.69
CA GLY A 105 11.99 -12.23 17.65
C GLY A 105 12.38 -11.85 16.23
N GLU A 106 11.62 -12.38 15.27
CA GLU A 106 11.83 -12.13 13.86
C GLU A 106 11.34 -10.73 13.48
N ALA A 107 12.26 -9.87 13.03
CA ALA A 107 11.97 -8.46 12.77
C ALA A 107 11.22 -8.22 11.46
N LEU A 108 10.41 -7.17 11.45
CA LEU A 108 9.83 -6.54 10.28
C LEU A 108 10.86 -5.63 9.62
N ALA A 109 10.85 -5.55 8.29
CA ALA A 109 11.62 -4.52 7.59
C ALA A 109 10.85 -3.20 7.59
N GLU A 110 11.53 -2.08 7.84
CA GLU A 110 10.90 -0.76 7.99
C GLU A 110 10.18 -0.29 6.72
N GLU A 111 10.61 -0.74 5.55
CA GLU A 111 10.03 -0.42 4.25
C GLU A 111 8.76 -1.20 3.90
N MET A 112 8.40 -2.22 4.70
CA MET A 112 7.17 -2.97 4.51
C MET A 112 5.93 -2.09 4.67
N THR A 113 4.83 -2.49 4.02
CA THR A 113 3.54 -1.82 4.23
C THR A 113 2.94 -2.23 5.57
N LEU A 114 2.11 -1.36 6.17
CA LEU A 114 1.38 -1.73 7.39
C LEU A 114 0.41 -2.89 7.16
N ARG A 115 -0.09 -3.10 5.93
CA ARG A 115 -0.91 -4.27 5.58
C ARG A 115 -0.11 -5.57 5.71
N ASP A 116 1.13 -5.58 5.22
CA ASP A 116 1.97 -6.78 5.30
C ASP A 116 2.39 -7.03 6.76
N ALA A 117 2.67 -5.96 7.52
CA ALA A 117 2.89 -6.04 8.96
C ALA A 117 1.66 -6.60 9.71
N LEU A 118 0.44 -6.16 9.36
CA LEU A 118 -0.81 -6.68 9.93
C LEU A 118 -0.93 -8.20 9.70
N SER A 119 -0.63 -8.65 8.48
CA SER A 119 -0.64 -10.08 8.14
C SER A 119 0.32 -10.88 9.02
N LEU A 120 1.50 -10.33 9.31
CA LEU A 120 2.49 -10.95 10.19
C LEU A 120 2.07 -10.95 11.66
N PHE A 121 1.45 -9.86 12.16
CA PHE A 121 0.87 -9.86 13.51
C PHE A 121 -0.18 -10.95 13.70
N VAL A 122 -1.10 -11.08 12.74
CA VAL A 122 -2.17 -12.09 12.77
C VAL A 122 -1.59 -13.50 12.65
N ALA A 123 -0.64 -13.73 11.74
CA ALA A 123 -0.04 -15.04 11.52
C ALA A 123 0.79 -15.52 12.72
N ARG A 124 1.49 -14.59 13.40
CA ARG A 124 2.35 -14.90 14.55
C ARG A 124 1.60 -14.84 15.89
N GLY A 125 0.41 -14.23 15.93
CA GLY A 125 -0.36 -14.05 17.16
C GLY A 125 0.34 -13.16 18.18
N CYS A 126 1.09 -12.15 17.71
CA CYS A 126 1.86 -11.24 18.55
C CYS A 126 1.23 -9.85 18.56
N GLU A 127 1.47 -9.09 19.63
CA GLU A 127 1.05 -7.68 19.72
C GLU A 127 2.19 -6.70 19.43
N VAL A 128 3.44 -7.15 19.54
CA VAL A 128 4.64 -6.35 19.31
C VAL A 128 5.60 -7.14 18.44
N LEU A 129 6.15 -6.48 17.41
CA LEU A 129 7.19 -7.06 16.55
C LEU A 129 8.38 -6.10 16.48
N PRO A 130 9.63 -6.61 16.53
CA PRO A 130 10.81 -5.77 16.31
C PRO A 130 10.86 -5.29 14.86
N VAL A 131 11.49 -4.14 14.63
CA VAL A 131 11.68 -3.55 13.30
C VAL A 131 13.18 -3.35 13.06
N VAL A 132 13.64 -3.68 11.86
CA VAL A 132 14.99 -3.44 11.37
C VAL A 132 14.97 -2.43 10.23
N ASN A 133 16.05 -1.65 10.13
CA ASN A 133 16.26 -0.73 9.03
C ASN A 133 16.70 -1.46 7.74
N THR A 134 16.87 -0.72 6.66
CA THR A 134 17.36 -1.27 5.38
C THR A 134 18.76 -1.91 5.45
N GLN A 135 19.52 -1.67 6.52
CA GLN A 135 20.85 -2.24 6.77
C GLN A 135 20.78 -3.50 7.66
N GLY A 136 19.58 -3.91 8.09
CA GLY A 136 19.37 -5.03 9.00
C GLY A 136 19.64 -4.71 10.47
N GLU A 137 19.86 -3.44 10.82
CA GLU A 137 20.08 -3.02 12.19
C GLU A 137 18.73 -2.77 12.91
N PRO A 138 18.57 -3.22 14.16
CA PRO A 138 17.35 -2.97 14.93
C PRO A 138 17.08 -1.47 15.08
N CYS A 139 15.92 -1.02 14.60
CA CYS A 139 15.54 0.40 14.61
C CYS A 139 14.34 0.72 15.51
N GLY A 140 13.68 -0.29 16.08
CA GLY A 140 12.64 -0.12 17.10
C GLY A 140 11.64 -1.27 17.16
N THR A 141 10.42 -0.98 17.60
CA THR A 141 9.29 -1.92 17.60
C THR A 141 8.07 -1.31 16.93
N LEU A 142 7.21 -2.17 16.38
CA LEU A 142 5.87 -1.82 15.91
C LEU A 142 4.86 -2.53 16.81
N HIS A 143 3.82 -1.82 17.24
CA HIS A 143 2.72 -2.41 18.01
C HIS A 143 1.49 -2.59 17.14
N PHE A 144 0.74 -3.67 17.35
CA PHE A 144 -0.51 -3.95 16.66
C PHE A 144 -1.53 -2.82 16.87
N GLN A 145 -1.59 -2.25 18.07
CA GLN A 145 -2.49 -1.14 18.39
C GLN A 145 -2.23 0.12 17.54
N ASP A 146 -0.98 0.35 17.12
CA ASP A 146 -0.60 1.53 16.35
C ASP A 146 -1.17 1.47 14.92
N LEU A 147 -1.53 0.28 14.43
CA LEU A 147 -2.23 0.09 13.15
C LEU A 147 -3.72 0.46 13.22
N LEU A 148 -4.29 0.50 14.43
CA LEU A 148 -5.71 0.78 14.66
C LEU A 148 -5.98 2.26 14.96
N VAL A 149 -4.95 3.09 15.14
CA VAL A 149 -5.11 4.51 15.42
C VAL A 149 -5.48 5.24 14.14
N GLU A 150 -6.72 5.74 14.08
CA GLU A 150 -7.14 6.70 13.06
C GLU A 150 -6.28 7.96 13.15
N ALA A 151 -5.67 8.36 12.04
CA ALA A 151 -4.98 9.64 11.89
C ALA A 151 -5.97 10.71 11.40
#